data_AF-Q8YVP3-F1
#
_entry.id   AF-Q8YVP3-F1
#
_cell.length_a   1.000
_cell.length_b   1.000
_cell.length_c   1.000
_cell.angle_alpha   90.00
_cell.angle_beta   90.00
_cell.angle_gamma   90.00
#
_symmetry.space_group_name_H-M   'P 1'
#
loop_
_entity.id
_entity.type
_entity.pdbx_description
1 polymer ?
#
loop_
_entity_poly.entity_id
_entity_poly.type
_entity_poly.pdbx_seq_one_letter_code
_entity_poly.pdbx_strand_id
1 'polypeptide(L)'
;MQILDSLSVQLSDIPELLQISLQDMIHNIEIQSQYCIKHPNYKPLELPESSVSRFQKLSLDLQNKYLSQQLRSFLYGIYYNGSLKSVLASDAEISNLAVNKNLENNTFLGVDLAFYDRLHEHNKGTGYWSYGWQVLREESDGTLAVHRDGLTLHVPPDGLRTQMMGNSAAIQLPKNLVQNGFYMAVANAGAAQQYQTLVRVYFNLTPDGAVAVMDALTTHLNAIPIAFTFKALYNPSDYVRHDSAVLYFDKNDYEKVYPVLKTIYAENQTHFQAQVPLFTKLIAPGLAIAEEPNHRFAEQESFGTHRCQIIANGLLEAWQQGNDTPAGRMTAILQHFSSLNIELQRPYLNAYSEDIYTPL
;
A
#
# COMPACT_ATOMS: atom_id res chain seq x y z
N MET A 1 -39.56 0.68 2.33
CA MET A 1 -39.41 -0.78 2.09
C MET A 1 -38.36 -1.04 1.01
N GLN A 2 -38.51 -0.54 -0.23
CA GLN A 2 -37.52 -0.76 -1.31
C GLN A 2 -36.05 -0.39 -0.99
N ILE A 3 -35.79 0.69 -0.25
CA ILE A 3 -34.41 1.08 0.13
C ILE A 3 -33.81 0.12 1.18
N LEU A 4 -34.62 -0.38 2.11
CA LEU A 4 -34.18 -1.35 3.12
C LEU A 4 -33.95 -2.72 2.49
N ASP A 5 -34.78 -3.11 1.52
CA ASP A 5 -34.60 -4.35 0.76
C ASP A 5 -33.34 -4.26 -0.11
N SER A 6 -33.04 -3.11 -0.76
CA SER A 6 -31.80 -2.92 -1.52
C SER A 6 -30.55 -2.89 -0.63
N LEU A 7 -30.64 -2.30 0.57
CA LEU A 7 -29.57 -2.34 1.58
C LEU A 7 -29.32 -3.76 2.07
N SER A 8 -30.38 -4.54 2.33
CA SER A 8 -30.23 -5.94 2.77
C SER A 8 -29.55 -6.83 1.72
N VAL A 9 -29.84 -6.60 0.43
CA VAL A 9 -29.21 -7.32 -0.70
C VAL A 9 -27.78 -6.84 -0.97
N GLN A 10 -27.46 -5.56 -0.72
CA GLN A 10 -26.08 -5.06 -0.76
C GLN A 10 -25.25 -5.49 0.46
N LEU A 11 -25.86 -5.95 1.53
CA LEU A 11 -25.15 -6.41 2.73
C LEU A 11 -25.01 -7.94 2.77
N SER A 12 -25.85 -8.67 2.03
CA SER A 12 -25.63 -10.09 1.77
C SER A 12 -24.34 -10.28 0.97
N ASP A 13 -23.54 -11.27 1.35
CA ASP A 13 -22.28 -11.67 0.70
C ASP A 13 -21.07 -10.75 0.92
N ILE A 14 -21.15 -9.79 1.85
CA ILE A 14 -19.94 -9.09 2.33
C ILE A 14 -19.07 -10.06 3.16
N PRO A 15 -17.74 -10.10 2.96
CA PRO A 15 -16.85 -10.89 3.79
C PRO A 15 -17.03 -10.58 5.28
N GLU A 16 -17.10 -11.61 6.13
CA GLU A 16 -17.39 -11.49 7.57
C GLU A 16 -16.49 -10.45 8.27
N LEU A 17 -15.19 -10.48 8.00
CA LEU A 17 -14.24 -9.52 8.58
C LEU A 17 -14.57 -8.06 8.20
N LEU A 18 -14.98 -7.84 6.95
CA LEU A 18 -15.38 -6.52 6.46
C LEU A 18 -16.71 -6.09 7.10
N GLN A 19 -17.66 -7.01 7.22
CA GLN A 19 -18.92 -6.75 7.92
C GLN A 19 -18.68 -6.32 9.37
N ILE A 20 -17.89 -7.08 10.13
CA ILE A 20 -17.54 -6.77 11.53
C ILE A 20 -16.87 -5.40 11.62
N SER A 21 -15.90 -5.13 10.74
CA SER A 21 -15.17 -3.87 10.74
C SER A 21 -16.06 -2.67 10.39
N LEU A 22 -16.97 -2.82 9.41
CA LEU A 22 -17.93 -1.77 9.07
C LEU A 22 -18.91 -1.50 10.22
N GLN A 23 -19.39 -2.55 10.89
CA GLN A 23 -20.27 -2.41 12.05
C GLN A 23 -19.57 -1.64 13.17
N ASP A 24 -18.31 -1.96 13.46
CA ASP A 24 -17.50 -1.21 14.43
C ASP A 24 -17.33 0.26 14.00
N MET A 25 -16.95 0.52 12.75
CA MET A 25 -16.78 1.89 12.23
C MET A 25 -18.04 2.75 12.39
N ILE A 26 -19.21 2.24 11.98
CA ILE A 26 -20.44 3.05 11.97
C ILE A 26 -21.01 3.27 13.37
N HIS A 27 -20.72 2.40 14.35
CA HIS A 27 -21.22 2.51 15.71
C HIS A 27 -20.26 3.23 16.65
N ASN A 28 -18.95 3.05 16.47
CA ASN A 28 -17.97 3.37 17.49
C ASN A 28 -17.05 4.54 17.12
N ILE A 29 -16.94 4.92 15.84
CA ILE A 29 -16.20 6.13 15.45
C ILE A 29 -17.08 7.35 15.73
N GLU A 30 -16.57 8.29 16.52
CA GLU A 30 -17.25 9.56 16.81
C GLU A 30 -16.44 10.75 16.28
N ILE A 31 -17.05 11.54 15.40
CA ILE A 31 -16.47 12.81 14.94
C ILE A 31 -17.02 13.91 15.86
N GLN A 32 -16.20 14.39 16.79
CA GLN A 32 -16.63 15.42 17.76
C GLN A 32 -16.41 16.84 17.22
N SER A 33 -15.36 17.04 16.41
CA SER A 33 -15.05 18.30 15.74
C SER A 33 -14.10 18.06 14.56
N GLN A 34 -13.75 19.10 13.80
CA GLN A 34 -12.76 19.05 12.73
C GLN A 34 -11.35 18.68 13.19
N TYR A 35 -11.11 18.58 14.49
CA TYR A 35 -9.81 18.29 15.08
C TYR A 35 -9.87 17.22 16.18
N CYS A 36 -10.98 16.49 16.33
CA CYS A 36 -11.14 15.45 17.35
C CYS A 36 -12.00 14.30 16.82
N ILE A 37 -11.40 13.10 16.75
CA ILE A 37 -12.08 11.83 16.46
C ILE A 37 -11.88 10.91 17.66
N LYS A 38 -12.96 10.27 18.13
CA LYS A 38 -12.92 9.31 19.23
C LYS A 38 -13.35 7.92 18.79
N HIS A 39 -12.86 6.93 19.54
CA HIS A 39 -13.28 5.55 19.44
C HIS A 39 -13.15 4.91 20.85
N PRO A 40 -14.11 4.11 21.34
CA PRO A 40 -14.09 3.58 22.70
C PRO A 40 -12.86 2.72 23.01
N ASN A 41 -12.35 2.00 22.00
CA ASN A 41 -11.21 1.08 22.17
C ASN A 41 -9.84 1.72 21.91
N TYR A 42 -9.78 2.98 21.48
CA TYR A 42 -8.54 3.61 21.06
C TYR A 42 -8.44 5.04 21.59
N LYS A 43 -7.23 5.49 21.87
CA LYS A 43 -6.99 6.88 22.25
C LYS A 43 -7.55 7.86 21.19
N PRO A 44 -8.08 9.02 21.63
CA PRO A 44 -8.63 10.01 20.73
C PRO A 44 -7.56 10.57 19.80
N LEU A 45 -7.93 10.81 18.55
CA LEU A 45 -7.12 11.57 17.61
C LEU A 45 -7.54 13.03 17.71
N GLU A 46 -6.82 13.78 18.54
CA GLU A 46 -7.10 15.19 18.76
C GLU A 46 -5.85 16.08 18.64
N LEU A 47 -6.06 17.32 18.18
CA LEU A 47 -5.01 18.32 18.22
C LEU A 47 -4.70 18.70 19.68
N PRO A 48 -3.42 18.94 20.02
CA PRO A 48 -3.07 19.49 21.33
C PRO A 48 -3.82 20.79 21.60
N GLU A 49 -4.31 20.99 22.82
CA GLU A 49 -5.10 22.18 23.19
C GLU A 49 -4.41 23.50 22.79
N SER A 50 -3.08 23.54 22.92
CA SER A 50 -2.24 24.69 22.54
C SER A 50 -2.36 25.08 21.05
N SER A 51 -2.71 24.14 20.18
CA SER A 51 -2.81 24.31 18.73
C SER A 51 -4.24 24.56 18.24
N VAL A 52 -5.26 24.20 19.03
CA VAL A 52 -6.68 24.27 18.63
C VAL A 52 -7.09 25.69 18.24
N SER A 53 -6.74 26.69 19.06
CA SER A 53 -7.10 28.09 18.81
C SER A 53 -6.50 28.65 17.50
N ARG A 54 -5.35 28.13 17.08
CA ARG A 54 -4.68 28.52 15.82
C ARG A 54 -5.27 27.77 14.64
N PHE A 55 -5.59 26.49 14.82
CA PHE A 55 -6.23 25.65 13.82
C PHE A 55 -7.63 26.17 13.45
N GLN A 56 -8.42 26.59 14.43
CA GLN A 56 -9.77 27.15 14.20
C GLN A 56 -9.77 28.45 13.38
N LYS A 57 -8.62 29.14 13.26
CA LYS A 57 -8.46 30.33 12.41
C LYS A 57 -8.23 29.98 10.94
N LEU A 58 -7.94 28.71 10.62
CA LEU A 58 -7.81 28.25 9.24
C LEU A 58 -9.19 28.23 8.56
N SER A 59 -9.21 28.28 7.23
CA SER A 59 -10.46 28.14 6.49
C SER A 59 -11.14 26.79 6.78
N LEU A 60 -12.46 26.75 6.70
CA LEU A 60 -13.22 25.52 6.91
C LEU A 60 -12.80 24.40 5.95
N ASP A 61 -12.41 24.75 4.71
CA ASP A 61 -11.86 23.80 3.74
C ASP A 61 -10.58 23.11 4.24
N LEU A 62 -9.63 23.87 4.81
CA LEU A 62 -8.41 23.31 5.37
C LEU A 62 -8.71 22.45 6.61
N GLN A 63 -9.64 22.88 7.45
CA GLN A 63 -10.06 22.11 8.62
C GLN A 63 -10.71 20.77 8.21
N ASN A 64 -11.57 20.79 7.19
CA ASN A 64 -12.21 19.58 6.67
C ASN A 64 -11.21 18.64 5.97
N LYS A 65 -10.23 19.19 5.24
CA LYS A 65 -9.14 18.40 4.65
C LYS A 65 -8.30 17.71 5.71
N TYR A 66 -7.97 18.41 6.79
CA TYR A 66 -7.28 17.83 7.94
C TYR A 66 -8.10 16.69 8.57
N LEU A 67 -9.38 16.93 8.87
CA LEU A 67 -10.28 15.91 9.42
C LEU A 67 -10.35 14.66 8.52
N SER A 68 -10.50 14.86 7.21
CA SER A 68 -10.55 13.78 6.23
C SER A 68 -9.25 12.96 6.22
N GLN A 69 -8.10 13.63 6.25
CA GLN A 69 -6.81 12.95 6.33
C GLN A 69 -6.63 12.18 7.65
N GLN A 70 -7.06 12.74 8.78
CA GLN A 70 -7.00 12.06 10.08
C GLN A 70 -7.88 10.82 10.11
N LEU A 71 -9.14 10.95 9.68
CA LEU A 71 -10.08 9.84 9.64
C LEU A 71 -9.58 8.73 8.70
N ARG A 72 -9.09 9.08 7.50
CA ARG A 72 -8.47 8.09 6.59
C ARG A 72 -7.28 7.39 7.25
N SER A 73 -6.41 8.13 7.92
CA SER A 73 -5.20 7.57 8.55
C SER A 73 -5.55 6.65 9.71
N PHE A 74 -6.57 7.00 10.50
CA PHE A 74 -7.15 6.15 11.54
C PHE A 74 -7.69 4.84 10.95
N LEU A 75 -8.56 4.96 9.94
CA LEU A 75 -9.15 3.80 9.26
C LEU A 75 -8.07 2.88 8.67
N TYR A 76 -7.03 3.49 8.09
CA TYR A 76 -5.90 2.78 7.50
C TYR A 76 -5.11 2.00 8.56
N GLY A 77 -4.71 2.68 9.64
CA GLY A 77 -3.85 2.08 10.66
C GLY A 77 -4.55 1.12 11.61
N ILE A 78 -5.84 1.32 11.91
CA ILE A 78 -6.61 0.45 12.80
C ILE A 78 -7.22 -0.72 12.04
N TYR A 79 -7.94 -0.44 10.94
CA TYR A 79 -8.75 -1.46 10.28
C TYR A 79 -8.04 -2.10 9.10
N TYR A 80 -7.45 -1.29 8.21
CA TYR A 80 -6.85 -1.85 7.00
C TYR A 80 -5.61 -2.67 7.30
N ASN A 81 -4.56 -2.14 7.95
CA ASN A 81 -3.32 -2.88 8.16
C ASN A 81 -2.97 -3.21 9.62
N GLY A 82 -3.74 -2.70 10.58
CA GLY A 82 -3.55 -2.98 12.01
C GLY A 82 -2.34 -2.32 12.68
N SER A 83 -1.55 -1.50 11.98
CA SER A 83 -0.30 -0.91 12.50
C SER A 83 -0.49 -0.01 13.72
N LEU A 84 -1.71 0.52 13.93
CA LEU A 84 -2.03 1.41 15.05
C LEU A 84 -2.75 0.69 16.20
N LYS A 85 -3.14 -0.58 16.06
CA LYS A 85 -3.96 -1.28 17.07
C LYS A 85 -3.28 -1.35 18.43
N SER A 86 -2.03 -1.79 18.49
CA SER A 86 -1.28 -1.90 19.76
C SER A 86 -0.90 -0.54 20.34
N VAL A 87 -0.56 0.40 19.47
CA VAL A 87 -0.11 1.74 19.85
C VAL A 87 -1.25 2.56 20.46
N LEU A 88 -2.42 2.55 19.83
CA LEU A 88 -3.56 3.34 20.30
C LEU A 88 -4.39 2.64 21.39
N ALA A 89 -4.21 1.34 21.60
CA ALA A 89 -4.85 0.59 22.69
C ALA A 89 -4.07 0.64 24.02
N SER A 90 -2.81 1.07 24.01
CA SER A 90 -1.97 1.15 25.22
C SER A 90 -1.78 2.60 25.69
N ASP A 91 -1.57 2.80 27.00
CA ASP A 91 -1.34 4.12 27.61
C ASP A 91 -0.03 4.81 27.16
N ALA A 92 0.74 4.23 26.24
CA ALA A 92 1.92 4.85 25.66
C ALA A 92 1.58 6.16 24.91
N GLU A 93 2.31 7.25 25.21
CA GLU A 93 2.06 8.57 24.63
C GLU A 93 2.15 8.56 23.09
N ILE A 94 1.11 9.08 22.44
CA ILE A 94 0.97 9.20 20.97
C ILE A 94 1.89 10.30 20.40
N SER A 95 2.51 11.10 21.26
CA SER A 95 3.22 12.34 20.93
C SER A 95 4.49 12.16 20.08
N ASN A 96 4.91 10.94 19.74
CA ASN A 96 6.21 10.69 19.09
C ASN A 96 6.25 9.66 17.94
N LEU A 97 5.11 9.31 17.35
CA LEU A 97 5.04 8.31 16.25
C LEU A 97 5.77 8.71 14.95
N ALA A 98 6.22 9.96 14.83
CA ALA A 98 7.08 10.41 13.74
C ALA A 98 8.52 10.78 14.16
N VAL A 99 8.87 10.77 15.46
CA VAL A 99 10.10 11.45 15.94
C VAL A 99 11.01 10.59 16.81
N ASN A 100 10.57 9.50 17.45
CA ASN A 100 11.48 8.72 18.32
C ASN A 100 11.46 7.21 18.07
N LYS A 101 12.14 6.78 16.99
CA LYS A 101 12.65 5.40 16.81
C LYS A 101 14.18 5.29 16.99
N ASN A 102 14.84 6.30 17.55
CA ASN A 102 16.30 6.34 17.67
C ASN A 102 16.77 5.97 19.09
N LEU A 103 16.70 4.69 19.44
CA LEU A 103 17.44 4.17 20.61
C LEU A 103 18.40 3.01 20.27
N GLU A 104 18.48 2.59 19.00
CA GLU A 104 19.48 1.63 18.55
C GLU A 104 20.47 2.31 17.59
N ASN A 105 21.77 2.11 17.83
CA ASN A 105 22.86 2.71 17.04
C ASN A 105 23.06 2.01 15.67
N ASN A 106 22.07 1.23 15.22
CA ASN A 106 22.13 0.39 14.02
C ASN A 106 21.30 0.95 12.85
N THR A 107 20.61 2.08 13.03
CA THR A 107 19.81 2.71 11.98
C THR A 107 20.55 3.89 11.36
N PHE A 108 20.61 3.97 10.03
CA PHE A 108 21.08 5.16 9.30
C PHE A 108 19.89 5.85 8.63
N LEU A 109 19.62 7.10 8.99
CA LEU A 109 18.45 7.86 8.52
C LEU A 109 17.11 7.11 8.66
N GLY A 110 16.96 6.31 9.74
CA GLY A 110 15.75 5.52 10.01
C GLY A 110 15.64 4.19 9.27
N VAL A 111 16.71 3.74 8.59
CA VAL A 111 16.84 2.43 7.95
C VAL A 111 17.71 1.52 8.80
N ASP A 112 17.18 0.36 9.22
CA ASP A 112 17.98 -0.74 9.77
C ASP A 112 18.87 -1.34 8.67
N LEU A 113 20.16 -0.97 8.66
CA LEU A 113 21.07 -1.36 7.59
C LEU A 113 21.34 -2.86 7.58
N ALA A 114 21.46 -3.49 8.76
CA ALA A 114 21.73 -4.92 8.84
C ALA A 114 20.57 -5.73 8.25
N PHE A 115 19.32 -5.34 8.55
CA PHE A 115 18.17 -5.99 7.96
C PHE A 115 17.99 -5.65 6.47
N TYR A 116 18.24 -4.41 6.07
CA TYR A 116 18.25 -4.00 4.67
C TYR A 116 19.25 -4.82 3.84
N ASP A 117 20.46 -5.04 4.35
CA ASP A 117 21.50 -5.84 3.69
C ASP A 117 21.07 -7.31 3.56
N ARG A 118 20.44 -7.88 4.60
CA ARG A 118 19.86 -9.24 4.51
C ARG A 118 18.84 -9.35 3.38
N LEU A 119 17.94 -8.37 3.23
CA LEU A 119 17.01 -8.32 2.10
C LEU A 119 17.77 -8.20 0.76
N HIS A 120 18.82 -7.39 0.72
CA HIS A 120 19.61 -7.17 -0.49
C HIS A 120 20.38 -8.41 -0.96
N GLU A 121 20.98 -9.16 -0.04
CA GLU A 121 21.71 -10.42 -0.31
C GLU A 121 20.77 -11.55 -0.78
N HIS A 122 19.51 -11.51 -0.35
CA HIS A 122 18.49 -12.49 -0.73
C HIS A 122 17.70 -12.09 -1.97
N ASN A 123 17.75 -10.83 -2.43
CA ASN A 123 17.25 -10.48 -3.75
C ASN A 123 18.14 -11.09 -4.86
N LYS A 124 17.64 -12.09 -5.59
CA LYS A 124 18.36 -12.78 -6.68
C LYS A 124 18.25 -12.11 -8.05
N GLY A 125 17.73 -10.89 -8.12
CA GLY A 125 17.77 -10.10 -9.34
C GLY A 125 19.20 -9.76 -9.78
N THR A 126 19.38 -9.53 -11.07
CA THR A 126 20.66 -9.15 -11.70
C THR A 126 20.67 -7.70 -12.20
N GLY A 127 19.59 -6.96 -11.92
CA GLY A 127 19.33 -5.64 -12.48
C GLY A 127 18.52 -5.70 -13.77
N TYR A 128 18.13 -4.54 -14.27
CA TYR A 128 17.21 -4.41 -15.40
C TYR A 128 17.61 -3.29 -16.35
N TRP A 129 17.15 -3.39 -17.59
CA TRP A 129 17.34 -2.35 -18.59
C TRP A 129 16.27 -1.27 -18.46
N SER A 130 16.73 -0.05 -18.20
CA SER A 130 15.89 1.14 -18.10
C SER A 130 15.99 1.91 -19.41
N TYR A 131 14.88 2.03 -20.14
CA TYR A 131 14.83 2.63 -21.48
C TYR A 131 14.49 4.14 -21.44
N GLY A 132 14.61 4.80 -22.59
CA GLY A 132 14.18 6.19 -22.78
C GLY A 132 15.17 7.24 -22.25
N TRP A 133 16.43 6.87 -22.02
CA TRP A 133 17.47 7.80 -21.63
C TRP A 133 18.00 8.55 -22.84
N GLN A 134 18.28 9.84 -22.71
CA GLN A 134 18.90 10.64 -23.76
C GLN A 134 20.40 10.76 -23.51
N VAL A 135 21.21 10.41 -24.50
CA VAL A 135 22.66 10.64 -24.42
C VAL A 135 22.92 12.13 -24.67
N LEU A 136 23.48 12.82 -23.68
CA LEU A 136 23.76 14.26 -23.77
C LEU A 136 25.15 14.52 -24.36
N ARG A 137 26.17 13.86 -23.79
CA ARG A 137 27.58 14.02 -24.16
C ARG A 137 28.43 12.90 -23.59
N GLU A 138 29.63 12.77 -24.14
CA GLU A 138 30.72 12.00 -23.54
C GLU A 138 31.56 12.94 -22.66
N GLU A 139 31.87 12.49 -21.44
CA GLU A 139 32.72 13.19 -20.47
C GLU A 139 34.19 12.91 -20.75
N SER A 140 35.11 13.72 -20.21
CA SER A 140 36.54 13.57 -20.49
C SER A 140 37.17 12.28 -19.95
N ASP A 141 36.47 11.58 -19.05
CA ASP A 141 36.86 10.27 -18.50
C ASP A 141 36.31 9.08 -19.32
N GLY A 142 35.62 9.34 -20.43
CA GLY A 142 35.01 8.33 -21.31
C GLY A 142 33.64 7.82 -20.83
N THR A 143 33.10 8.36 -19.74
CA THR A 143 31.71 8.07 -19.34
C THR A 143 30.71 8.85 -20.19
N LEU A 144 29.50 8.32 -20.34
CA LEU A 144 28.41 8.99 -21.05
C LEU A 144 27.47 9.63 -20.04
N ALA A 145 27.23 10.93 -20.18
CA ALA A 145 26.19 11.63 -19.45
C ALA A 145 24.84 11.36 -20.12
N VAL A 146 23.96 10.64 -19.42
CA VAL A 146 22.61 10.32 -19.88
C VAL A 146 21.57 11.02 -19.03
N HIS A 147 20.45 11.42 -19.64
CA HIS A 147 19.41 12.20 -18.98
C HIS A 147 18.03 11.58 -19.14
N ARG A 148 17.25 11.58 -18.05
CA ARG A 148 15.82 11.26 -18.05
C ARG A 148 15.14 11.89 -16.85
N ASP A 149 13.97 12.49 -17.05
CA ASP A 149 13.08 13.00 -15.99
C ASP A 149 13.79 13.92 -14.96
N GLY A 150 14.69 14.80 -15.42
CA GLY A 150 15.44 15.72 -14.54
C GLY A 150 16.66 15.09 -13.86
N LEU A 151 16.92 13.80 -14.06
CA LEU A 151 18.08 13.10 -13.53
C LEU A 151 19.14 12.91 -14.62
N THR A 152 20.38 13.31 -14.33
CA THR A 152 21.55 13.03 -15.16
C THR A 152 22.44 12.02 -14.46
N LEU A 153 22.76 10.91 -15.14
CA LEU A 153 23.66 9.88 -14.66
C LEU A 153 24.88 9.78 -15.56
N HIS A 154 26.04 9.48 -14.99
CA HIS A 154 27.26 9.18 -15.74
C HIS A 154 27.44 7.68 -15.74
N VAL A 155 27.43 7.07 -16.92
CA VAL A 155 27.49 5.61 -17.08
C VAL A 155 28.68 5.23 -17.96
N PRO A 156 29.37 4.09 -17.68
CA PRO A 156 30.39 3.59 -18.58
C PRO A 156 29.76 3.16 -19.92
N PRO A 157 30.52 3.21 -21.04
CA PRO A 157 30.01 2.81 -22.36
C PRO A 157 29.41 1.40 -22.38
N ASP A 158 30.01 0.46 -21.65
CA ASP A 158 29.61 -0.95 -21.57
C ASP A 158 28.25 -1.15 -20.85
N GLY A 159 27.84 -0.16 -20.05
CA GLY A 159 26.57 -0.14 -19.33
C GLY A 159 25.40 0.41 -20.14
N LEU A 160 25.62 0.69 -21.44
CA LEU A 160 24.68 1.39 -22.30
C LEU A 160 24.31 0.53 -23.53
N ARG A 161 23.01 0.44 -23.82
CA ARG A 161 22.48 -0.13 -25.07
C ARG A 161 21.85 0.99 -25.89
N THR A 162 22.49 1.39 -26.98
CA THR A 162 21.95 2.37 -27.93
C THR A 162 20.91 1.71 -28.85
N GLN A 163 19.84 2.42 -29.16
CA GLN A 163 18.96 2.08 -30.28
C GLN A 163 19.42 2.83 -31.53
N MET A 164 19.29 2.21 -32.71
CA MET A 164 19.76 2.81 -33.98
C MET A 164 18.94 4.03 -34.45
N MET A 165 17.85 4.40 -33.78
CA MET A 165 16.99 5.52 -34.18
C MET A 165 16.75 6.49 -33.02
N GLY A 166 17.30 7.70 -33.13
CA GLY A 166 17.24 8.75 -32.11
C GLY A 166 18.30 8.60 -31.02
N ASN A 167 18.70 9.68 -30.36
CA ASN A 167 19.69 9.68 -29.27
C ASN A 167 19.19 8.97 -27.99
N SER A 168 18.31 7.97 -28.12
CA SER A 168 17.73 7.21 -27.04
C SER A 168 18.57 5.96 -26.75
N ALA A 169 18.84 5.76 -25.47
CA ALA A 169 19.60 4.65 -24.94
C ALA A 169 18.83 3.97 -23.80
N ALA A 170 19.24 2.73 -23.52
CA ALA A 170 18.90 2.04 -22.29
C ALA A 170 20.15 1.88 -21.42
N ILE A 171 20.00 2.08 -20.13
CA ILE A 171 21.06 1.83 -19.15
C ILE A 171 20.69 0.68 -18.23
N GLN A 172 21.70 -0.03 -17.74
CA GLN A 172 21.49 -1.05 -16.72
C GLN A 172 21.34 -0.40 -15.34
N LEU A 173 20.21 -0.63 -14.69
CA LEU A 173 19.95 -0.22 -13.32
C LEU A 173 20.09 -1.42 -12.36
N PRO A 174 20.41 -1.17 -11.08
CA PRO A 174 20.54 -2.24 -10.09
C PRO A 174 19.23 -2.98 -9.87
N LYS A 175 19.33 -4.17 -9.25
CA LYS A 175 18.20 -5.06 -8.93
C LYS A 175 17.19 -4.50 -7.92
N ASN A 176 17.44 -3.31 -7.37
CA ASN A 176 16.62 -2.73 -6.32
C ASN A 176 16.56 -1.20 -6.35
N LEU A 177 15.55 -0.68 -5.67
CA LEU A 177 15.35 0.73 -5.34
C LEU A 177 15.07 0.86 -3.84
N VAL A 178 15.12 2.09 -3.34
CA VAL A 178 14.66 2.42 -1.98
C VAL A 178 13.42 3.29 -2.09
N GLN A 179 12.37 2.92 -1.36
CA GLN A 179 11.20 3.74 -1.14
C GLN A 179 11.07 3.97 0.37
N ASN A 180 10.53 5.11 0.81
CA ASN A 180 10.35 5.37 2.24
C ASN A 180 9.61 4.20 2.93
N GLY A 181 10.27 3.59 3.92
CA GLY A 181 9.81 2.41 4.66
C GLY A 181 10.08 1.06 3.99
N PHE A 182 10.55 0.99 2.74
CA PHE A 182 10.62 -0.25 1.97
C PHE A 182 11.94 -0.42 1.20
N TYR A 183 12.47 -1.64 1.25
CA TYR A 183 13.34 -2.18 0.21
C TYR A 183 12.46 -2.59 -0.98
N MET A 184 12.84 -2.22 -2.20
CA MET A 184 12.11 -2.58 -3.43
C MET A 184 13.00 -3.43 -4.33
N ALA A 185 12.72 -4.72 -4.49
CA ALA A 185 13.26 -5.52 -5.58
C ALA A 185 12.55 -5.19 -6.90
N VAL A 186 13.33 -5.15 -7.99
CA VAL A 186 12.82 -4.97 -9.36
C VAL A 186 13.20 -6.19 -10.17
N ALA A 187 12.24 -6.71 -10.94
CA ALA A 187 12.48 -7.85 -11.82
C ALA A 187 13.59 -7.59 -12.83
N ASN A 188 14.23 -8.65 -13.32
CA ASN A 188 15.20 -8.56 -14.41
C ASN A 188 14.57 -8.02 -15.71
N ALA A 189 13.27 -8.28 -15.91
CA ALA A 189 12.50 -7.71 -17.01
C ALA A 189 12.10 -6.23 -16.79
N GLY A 190 12.45 -5.65 -15.65
CA GLY A 190 12.14 -4.27 -15.27
C GLY A 190 10.91 -4.14 -14.36
N ALA A 191 10.54 -2.90 -14.11
CA ALA A 191 9.37 -2.57 -13.30
C ALA A 191 8.09 -2.54 -14.16
N ALA A 192 6.98 -2.75 -13.47
CA ALA A 192 5.61 -2.75 -13.95
C ALA A 192 5.06 -1.38 -14.44
N GLN A 193 5.88 -0.55 -15.09
CA GLN A 193 5.60 0.87 -15.34
C GLN A 193 4.63 1.16 -16.49
N GLN A 194 4.29 0.16 -17.31
CA GLN A 194 3.47 0.32 -18.53
C GLN A 194 2.19 -0.53 -18.53
N TYR A 195 1.78 -1.04 -17.38
CA TYR A 195 0.68 -1.98 -17.27
C TYR A 195 -0.68 -1.32 -17.28
N GLN A 196 -1.62 -1.92 -18.01
CA GLN A 196 -3.01 -1.45 -18.08
C GLN A 196 -3.76 -1.69 -16.77
N THR A 197 -3.44 -2.78 -16.06
CA THR A 197 -4.03 -3.10 -14.76
C THR A 197 -2.98 -3.76 -13.87
N LEU A 198 -2.57 -3.04 -12.82
CA LEU A 198 -1.59 -3.52 -11.87
C LEU A 198 -2.29 -4.30 -10.74
N VAL A 199 -1.77 -5.48 -10.42
CA VAL A 199 -2.24 -6.34 -9.33
C VAL A 199 -1.23 -6.31 -8.20
N ARG A 200 -1.73 -6.40 -6.96
CA ARG A 200 -0.97 -6.36 -5.72
C ARG A 200 -1.22 -7.62 -4.92
N VAL A 201 -0.16 -8.36 -4.59
CA VAL A 201 -0.25 -9.47 -3.62
C VAL A 201 0.42 -9.02 -2.33
N TYR A 202 -0.33 -9.08 -1.25
CA TYR A 202 0.04 -8.67 0.10
C TYR A 202 0.50 -9.86 0.90
N PHE A 203 1.63 -9.71 1.58
CA PHE A 203 2.22 -10.72 2.43
C PHE A 203 2.32 -10.16 3.87
N ASN A 204 1.74 -10.89 4.81
CA ASN A 204 1.91 -10.67 6.23
C ASN A 204 2.97 -11.64 6.76
N LEU A 205 4.21 -11.17 6.86
CA LEU A 205 5.38 -11.99 7.13
C LEU A 205 5.95 -11.65 8.51
N THR A 206 6.80 -12.54 9.02
CA THR A 206 7.81 -12.16 10.02
C THR A 206 9.00 -11.49 9.33
N PRO A 207 9.89 -10.79 10.07
CA PRO A 207 11.12 -10.24 9.48
C PRO A 207 11.96 -11.29 8.75
N ASP A 208 12.16 -12.47 9.35
CA ASP A 208 12.88 -13.57 8.67
C ASP A 208 12.09 -14.12 7.48
N GLY A 209 10.76 -14.10 7.56
CA GLY A 209 9.88 -14.41 6.44
C GLY A 209 10.08 -13.52 5.23
N ALA A 210 10.27 -12.22 5.42
CA ALA A 210 10.55 -11.31 4.31
C ALA A 210 11.86 -11.63 3.61
N VAL A 211 12.89 -12.03 4.35
CA VAL A 211 14.17 -12.46 3.77
C VAL A 211 14.00 -13.75 2.98
N ALA A 212 13.33 -14.76 3.55
CA ALA A 212 13.08 -16.04 2.88
C ALA A 212 12.20 -15.89 1.62
N VAL A 213 11.11 -15.12 1.72
CA VAL A 213 10.22 -14.85 0.58
C VAL A 213 10.91 -13.98 -0.48
N MET A 214 11.76 -13.02 -0.10
CA MET A 214 12.57 -12.25 -1.08
C MET A 214 13.44 -13.19 -1.93
N ASP A 215 14.10 -14.16 -1.29
CA ASP A 215 14.93 -15.17 -1.95
C ASP A 215 14.13 -16.02 -2.94
N ALA A 216 13.08 -16.69 -2.45
CA ALA A 216 12.27 -17.58 -3.26
C ALA A 216 11.55 -16.83 -4.39
N LEU A 217 10.91 -15.70 -4.08
CA LEU A 217 10.14 -14.91 -5.05
C LEU A 217 11.01 -14.37 -6.17
N THR A 218 12.14 -13.76 -5.83
CA THR A 218 13.04 -13.21 -6.85
C THR A 218 13.78 -14.30 -7.62
N THR A 219 13.99 -15.49 -7.06
CA THR A 219 14.50 -16.64 -7.80
C THR A 219 13.50 -17.14 -8.84
N HIS A 220 12.27 -17.43 -8.41
CA HIS A 220 11.27 -18.05 -9.28
C HIS A 220 10.69 -17.08 -10.30
N LEU A 221 10.35 -15.84 -9.92
CA LEU A 221 9.73 -14.90 -10.86
C LEU A 221 10.75 -14.35 -11.87
N ASN A 222 12.05 -14.23 -11.53
CA ASN A 222 13.06 -13.84 -12.52
C ASN A 222 13.42 -14.96 -13.50
N ALA A 223 13.03 -16.22 -13.22
CA ALA A 223 13.21 -17.33 -14.15
C ALA A 223 12.17 -17.31 -15.30
N ILE A 224 11.14 -16.46 -15.21
CA ILE A 224 10.13 -16.25 -16.25
C ILE A 224 10.17 -14.80 -16.74
N PRO A 225 9.80 -14.52 -18.01
CA PRO A 225 9.95 -13.19 -18.62
C PRO A 225 8.77 -12.28 -18.24
N ILE A 226 8.59 -11.99 -16.95
CA ILE A 226 7.57 -11.06 -16.45
C ILE A 226 8.24 -9.89 -15.74
N ALA A 227 7.65 -8.70 -15.83
CA ALA A 227 8.07 -7.56 -15.02
C ALA A 227 7.26 -7.52 -13.72
N PHE A 228 7.95 -7.21 -12.62
CA PHE A 228 7.35 -7.11 -11.31
C PHE A 228 8.18 -6.19 -10.42
N THR A 229 7.57 -5.69 -9.36
CA THR A 229 8.31 -5.16 -8.22
C THR A 229 7.84 -5.85 -6.96
N PHE A 230 8.76 -6.16 -6.07
CA PHE A 230 8.43 -6.74 -4.78
C PHE A 230 9.03 -5.87 -3.70
N LYS A 231 8.23 -5.48 -2.73
CA LYS A 231 8.67 -4.60 -1.66
C LYS A 231 8.48 -5.23 -0.32
N ALA A 232 9.44 -5.05 0.57
CA ALA A 232 9.40 -5.50 1.95
C ALA A 232 9.83 -4.35 2.85
N LEU A 233 9.24 -4.26 4.05
CA LEU A 233 9.66 -3.27 5.04
C LEU A 233 11.14 -3.46 5.37
N TYR A 234 11.92 -2.37 5.42
CA TYR A 234 13.36 -2.46 5.73
C TYR A 234 13.68 -2.38 7.23
N ASN A 235 12.67 -2.33 8.09
CA ASN A 235 12.81 -2.24 9.54
C ASN A 235 12.06 -3.41 10.19
N PRO A 236 12.73 -4.29 10.95
CA PRO A 236 12.09 -5.42 11.64
C PRO A 236 10.95 -5.00 12.57
N SER A 237 11.09 -3.84 13.23
CA SER A 237 10.06 -3.30 14.14
C SER A 237 8.74 -2.92 13.46
N ASP A 238 8.72 -2.80 12.13
CA ASP A 238 7.52 -2.44 11.38
C ASP A 238 6.67 -3.65 10.95
N TYR A 239 7.10 -4.89 11.22
CA TYR A 239 6.40 -6.14 10.88
C TYR A 239 5.17 -6.45 11.78
N VAL A 240 4.64 -5.44 12.47
CA VAL A 240 3.41 -5.52 13.28
C VAL A 240 2.14 -5.26 12.45
N ARG A 241 2.28 -4.97 11.14
CA ARG A 241 1.20 -4.66 10.20
C ARG A 241 0.97 -5.77 9.19
N HIS A 242 -0.25 -5.88 8.67
CA HIS A 242 -0.65 -7.00 7.81
C HIS A 242 -0.18 -6.90 6.34
N ASP A 243 0.36 -5.76 5.92
CA ASP A 243 0.91 -5.53 4.58
C ASP A 243 2.43 -5.28 4.62
N SER A 244 3.13 -6.19 5.30
CA SER A 244 4.58 -6.12 5.52
C SER A 244 5.42 -6.24 4.24
N ALA A 245 4.89 -6.92 3.23
CA ALA A 245 5.48 -6.95 1.89
C ALA A 245 4.38 -6.99 0.81
N VAL A 246 4.71 -6.49 -0.39
CA VAL A 246 3.77 -6.38 -1.51
C VAL A 246 4.47 -6.68 -2.84
N LEU A 247 3.93 -7.64 -3.60
CA LEU A 247 4.30 -7.92 -4.99
C LEU A 247 3.38 -7.16 -5.94
N TYR A 248 3.94 -6.58 -6.99
CA TYR A 248 3.23 -5.88 -8.06
C TYR A 248 3.54 -6.49 -9.41
N PHE A 249 2.52 -6.80 -10.22
CA PHE A 249 2.67 -7.35 -11.57
C PHE A 249 1.42 -7.02 -12.42
N ASP A 250 1.48 -7.24 -13.74
CA ASP A 250 0.32 -7.03 -14.63
C ASP A 250 -0.74 -8.12 -14.42
N LYS A 251 -2.02 -7.74 -14.41
CA LYS A 251 -3.14 -8.70 -14.29
C LYS A 251 -3.05 -9.84 -15.31
N ASN A 252 -2.59 -9.57 -16.53
CA ASN A 252 -2.46 -10.57 -17.59
C ASN A 252 -1.39 -11.64 -17.30
N ASP A 253 -0.47 -11.37 -16.38
CA ASP A 253 0.53 -12.35 -15.93
C ASP A 253 0.05 -13.20 -14.74
N TYR A 254 -1.20 -13.03 -14.26
CA TYR A 254 -1.72 -13.77 -13.10
C TYR A 254 -1.61 -15.30 -13.25
N GLU A 255 -1.93 -15.85 -14.41
CA GLU A 255 -1.81 -17.30 -14.66
C GLU A 255 -0.37 -17.82 -14.54
N LYS A 256 0.63 -16.98 -14.83
CA LYS A 256 2.05 -17.31 -14.68
C LYS A 256 2.52 -17.12 -13.24
N VAL A 257 2.00 -16.12 -12.54
CA VAL A 257 2.37 -15.78 -11.16
C VAL A 257 1.74 -16.74 -10.14
N TYR A 258 0.52 -17.20 -10.38
CA TYR A 258 -0.22 -18.04 -9.44
C TYR A 258 0.51 -19.34 -9.04
N PRO A 259 1.06 -20.16 -9.96
CA PRO A 259 1.84 -21.34 -9.60
C PRO A 259 3.07 -21.02 -8.75
N VAL A 260 3.73 -19.87 -9.02
CA VAL A 260 4.89 -19.43 -8.27
C VAL A 260 4.51 -19.02 -6.84
N LEU A 261 3.40 -18.29 -6.67
CA LEU A 261 2.88 -17.95 -5.34
C LEU A 261 2.53 -19.20 -4.54
N LYS A 262 1.93 -20.21 -5.18
CA LYS A 262 1.61 -21.50 -4.55
C LYS A 262 2.85 -22.20 -4.00
N THR A 263 3.92 -22.27 -4.80
CA THR A 263 5.21 -22.85 -4.39
C THR A 263 5.81 -22.08 -3.22
N ILE A 264 5.94 -20.75 -3.35
CA ILE A 264 6.52 -19.89 -2.31
C ILE A 264 5.76 -20.02 -0.99
N TYR A 265 4.42 -20.03 -1.05
CA TYR A 265 3.60 -20.18 0.14
C TYR A 265 3.82 -21.53 0.84
N ALA A 266 3.85 -22.63 0.07
CA ALA A 266 4.08 -23.97 0.61
C ALA A 266 5.46 -24.12 1.27
N GLU A 267 6.50 -23.54 0.67
CA GLU A 267 7.88 -23.60 1.17
C GLU A 267 8.11 -22.72 2.41
N ASN A 268 7.34 -21.64 2.56
CA ASN A 268 7.58 -20.61 3.58
C ASN A 268 6.42 -20.45 4.58
N GLN A 269 5.48 -21.41 4.64
CA GLN A 269 4.22 -21.26 5.39
C GLN A 269 4.41 -20.84 6.86
N THR A 270 5.46 -21.33 7.51
CA THR A 270 5.78 -21.01 8.93
C THR A 270 6.11 -19.54 9.17
N HIS A 271 6.42 -18.79 8.12
CA HIS A 271 6.76 -17.38 8.19
C HIS A 271 5.57 -16.43 7.98
N PHE A 272 4.40 -16.95 7.61
CA PHE A 272 3.20 -16.17 7.40
C PHE A 272 2.40 -16.00 8.70
N GLN A 273 1.95 -14.77 8.94
CA GLN A 273 0.96 -14.46 9.98
C GLN A 273 -0.42 -14.40 9.35
N ALA A 274 -1.44 -15.01 9.96
CA ALA A 274 -2.71 -15.32 9.29
C ALA A 274 -3.51 -14.10 8.79
N GLN A 275 -3.37 -12.93 9.43
CA GLN A 275 -4.17 -11.74 9.13
C GLN A 275 -3.80 -11.13 7.78
N VAL A 276 -4.77 -10.53 7.10
CA VAL A 276 -4.60 -9.83 5.83
C VAL A 276 -5.24 -8.44 5.87
N PRO A 277 -4.91 -7.52 4.94
CA PRO A 277 -5.52 -6.19 4.94
C PRO A 277 -7.02 -6.21 4.61
N LEU A 278 -7.82 -5.41 5.33
CA LEU A 278 -9.29 -5.55 5.37
C LEU A 278 -10.02 -5.60 4.01
N PHE A 279 -9.58 -4.80 3.04
CA PHE A 279 -10.27 -4.65 1.74
C PHE A 279 -9.73 -5.58 0.65
N THR A 280 -8.86 -6.51 1.00
CA THR A 280 -8.21 -7.43 0.05
C THR A 280 -8.94 -8.77 -0.01
N LYS A 281 -8.78 -9.52 -1.11
CA LYS A 281 -9.25 -10.90 -1.19
C LYS A 281 -8.23 -11.80 -0.52
N LEU A 282 -8.65 -12.55 0.49
CA LEU A 282 -7.86 -13.62 1.09
C LEU A 282 -7.64 -14.74 0.07
N ILE A 283 -6.38 -15.10 -0.19
CA ILE A 283 -6.03 -16.24 -1.04
C ILE A 283 -5.35 -17.36 -0.27
N ALA A 284 -4.68 -17.05 0.85
CA ALA A 284 -4.22 -18.00 1.87
C ALA A 284 -4.00 -17.26 3.21
N PRO A 285 -3.92 -17.91 4.37
CA PRO A 285 -3.58 -17.23 5.63
C PRO A 285 -2.29 -16.40 5.51
N GLY A 286 -2.41 -15.08 5.70
CA GLY A 286 -1.32 -14.12 5.54
C GLY A 286 -1.01 -13.68 4.10
N LEU A 287 -1.78 -14.14 3.13
CA LEU A 287 -1.62 -13.81 1.72
C LEU A 287 -2.93 -13.32 1.12
N ALA A 288 -2.88 -12.13 0.53
CA ALA A 288 -4.06 -11.45 0.01
C ALA A 288 -3.80 -10.79 -1.34
N ILE A 289 -4.84 -10.49 -2.11
CA ILE A 289 -4.70 -9.88 -3.44
C ILE A 289 -5.70 -8.75 -3.65
N ALA A 290 -5.30 -7.72 -4.39
CA ALA A 290 -6.16 -6.65 -4.85
C ALA A 290 -5.62 -5.97 -6.11
N GLU A 291 -6.48 -5.27 -6.82
CA GLU A 291 -6.13 -4.45 -7.97
C GLU A 291 -5.74 -3.03 -7.53
N GLU A 292 -4.68 -2.49 -8.11
CA GLU A 292 -4.33 -1.09 -7.93
C GLU A 292 -5.48 -0.20 -8.42
N PRO A 293 -5.92 0.81 -7.64
CA PRO A 293 -7.01 1.68 -8.05
C PRO A 293 -6.74 2.38 -9.39
N ASN A 294 -7.66 2.25 -10.34
CA ASN A 294 -7.63 2.93 -11.63
C ASN A 294 -8.22 4.35 -11.59
N HIS A 295 -8.92 4.69 -10.52
CA HIS A 295 -9.35 6.04 -10.17
C HIS A 295 -8.65 6.43 -8.86
N ARG A 296 -8.09 7.63 -8.78
CA ARG A 296 -7.37 8.11 -7.59
C ARG A 296 -7.93 9.43 -7.11
N PHE A 297 -7.99 9.62 -5.79
CA PHE A 297 -8.35 10.90 -5.18
C PHE A 297 -7.18 11.88 -5.08
N ALA A 298 -5.95 11.38 -5.20
CA ALA A 298 -4.71 12.16 -5.19
C ALA A 298 -3.65 11.50 -6.09
N GLU A 299 -2.64 12.27 -6.52
CA GLU A 299 -1.57 11.76 -7.40
C GLU A 299 -0.86 10.53 -6.81
N GLN A 300 -0.52 10.62 -5.53
CA GLN A 300 0.10 9.55 -4.76
C GLN A 300 -0.92 8.94 -3.80
N GLU A 301 -1.46 7.80 -4.18
CA GLU A 301 -2.44 7.07 -3.40
C GLU A 301 -2.17 5.58 -3.47
N SER A 302 -2.25 4.90 -2.32
CA SER A 302 -2.19 3.45 -2.24
C SER A 302 -3.58 2.83 -2.25
N PHE A 303 -3.71 1.55 -2.59
CA PHE A 303 -4.96 0.81 -2.47
C PHE A 303 -5.65 0.96 -1.10
N GLY A 304 -4.91 0.75 -0.01
CA GLY A 304 -5.47 0.84 1.34
C GLY A 304 -5.98 2.24 1.67
N THR A 305 -5.18 3.27 1.35
CA THR A 305 -5.61 4.67 1.54
C THR A 305 -6.82 5.02 0.68
N HIS A 306 -6.90 4.50 -0.54
CA HIS A 306 -8.06 4.71 -1.42
C HIS A 306 -9.32 4.12 -0.81
N ARG A 307 -9.31 2.83 -0.43
CA ARG A 307 -10.52 2.19 0.14
C ARG A 307 -10.92 2.80 1.49
N CYS A 308 -9.94 3.17 2.32
CA CYS A 308 -10.20 3.95 3.54
C CYS A 308 -10.78 5.34 3.25
N GLN A 309 -10.37 6.01 2.16
CA GLN A 309 -10.90 7.32 1.78
C GLN A 309 -12.38 7.23 1.37
N ILE A 310 -12.80 6.16 0.67
CA ILE A 310 -14.22 5.94 0.35
C ILE A 310 -15.06 5.86 1.63
N ILE A 311 -14.61 5.08 2.62
CA ILE A 311 -15.28 4.95 3.92
C ILE A 311 -15.29 6.30 4.65
N ALA A 312 -14.14 6.98 4.71
CA ALA A 312 -14.01 8.28 5.37
C ALA A 312 -14.99 9.30 4.78
N ASN A 313 -15.12 9.34 3.45
CA ASN A 313 -16.05 10.25 2.79
C ASN A 313 -17.50 9.98 3.23
N GLY A 314 -17.93 8.71 3.30
CA GLY A 314 -19.29 8.38 3.75
C GLY A 314 -19.56 8.73 5.21
N LEU A 315 -18.59 8.50 6.10
CA LEU A 315 -18.69 8.92 7.50
C LEU A 315 -18.77 10.45 7.64
N LEU A 316 -17.95 11.18 6.88
CA LEU A 316 -17.93 12.64 6.90
C LEU A 316 -19.19 13.24 6.30
N GLU A 317 -19.72 12.66 5.22
CA GLU A 317 -20.96 13.12 4.60
C GLU A 317 -22.13 12.96 5.57
N ALA A 318 -22.29 11.79 6.20
CA ALA A 318 -23.32 11.56 7.20
C ALA A 318 -23.22 12.55 8.38
N TRP A 319 -22.00 12.82 8.86
CA TRP A 319 -21.75 13.79 9.92
C TRP A 319 -22.09 15.22 9.51
N GLN A 320 -21.63 15.67 8.34
CA GLN A 320 -21.86 17.03 7.82
C GLN A 320 -23.34 17.31 7.53
N GLN A 321 -24.09 16.30 7.08
CA GLN A 321 -25.52 16.41 6.82
C GLN A 321 -26.38 16.27 8.09
N GLY A 322 -25.76 15.98 9.25
CA GLY A 322 -26.47 15.75 10.51
C GLY A 322 -27.22 14.40 10.55
N ASN A 323 -27.02 13.51 9.58
CA ASN A 323 -27.57 12.15 9.58
C ASN A 323 -26.55 11.15 10.15
N ASP A 324 -26.00 11.48 11.33
CA ASP A 324 -24.89 10.76 11.95
C ASP A 324 -25.32 9.48 12.71
N THR A 325 -26.36 8.81 12.21
CA THR A 325 -26.83 7.52 12.74
C THR A 325 -26.08 6.37 12.08
N PRO A 326 -25.96 5.18 12.70
CA PRO A 326 -25.33 4.02 12.06
C PRO A 326 -25.91 3.68 10.67
N ALA A 327 -27.24 3.79 10.53
CA ALA A 327 -27.93 3.58 9.25
C ALA A 327 -27.61 4.67 8.22
N GLY A 328 -27.56 5.94 8.63
CA GLY A 328 -27.18 7.06 7.78
C GLY A 328 -25.75 6.95 7.28
N ARG A 329 -24.82 6.64 8.19
CA ARG A 329 -23.40 6.36 7.89
C ARG A 329 -23.22 5.23 6.89
N MET A 330 -23.86 4.08 7.14
CA MET A 330 -23.80 2.93 6.22
C MET A 330 -24.36 3.28 4.83
N THR A 331 -25.47 4.03 4.78
CA THR A 331 -26.07 4.48 3.52
C THR A 331 -25.10 5.36 2.72
N ALA A 332 -24.48 6.35 3.37
CA ALA A 332 -23.50 7.24 2.74
C ALA A 332 -22.25 6.47 2.25
N ILE A 333 -21.75 5.52 3.06
CA ILE A 333 -20.66 4.62 2.64
C ILE A 333 -21.01 3.87 1.36
N LEU A 334 -22.18 3.22 1.31
CA LEU A 334 -22.62 2.47 0.13
C LEU A 334 -22.79 3.37 -1.11
N GLN A 335 -23.26 4.61 -0.93
CA GLN A 335 -23.36 5.59 -2.01
C GLN A 335 -21.99 5.98 -2.57
N HIS A 336 -20.96 6.15 -1.73
CA HIS A 336 -19.61 6.43 -2.22
C HIS A 336 -18.94 5.24 -2.93
N PHE A 337 -19.20 4.01 -2.50
CA PHE A 337 -18.77 2.83 -3.24
C PHE A 337 -19.46 2.76 -4.61
N SER A 338 -20.77 2.99 -4.62
CA SER A 338 -21.61 2.96 -5.83
C SER A 338 -21.22 4.04 -6.83
N SER A 339 -20.88 5.26 -6.39
CA SER A 339 -20.48 6.36 -7.29
C SER A 339 -19.17 6.09 -8.02
N LEU A 340 -18.33 5.20 -7.48
CA LEU A 340 -17.11 4.71 -8.13
C LEU A 340 -17.30 3.39 -8.88
N ASN A 341 -18.51 2.84 -8.89
CA ASN A 341 -18.84 1.51 -9.40
C ASN A 341 -18.00 0.38 -8.76
N ILE A 342 -17.62 0.55 -7.49
CA ILE A 342 -16.90 -0.47 -6.72
C ILE A 342 -17.91 -1.23 -5.87
N GLU A 343 -17.93 -2.55 -5.99
CA GLU A 343 -18.78 -3.42 -5.18
C GLU A 343 -18.18 -3.58 -3.77
N LEU A 344 -18.98 -3.32 -2.72
CA LEU A 344 -18.52 -3.47 -1.34
C LEU A 344 -18.24 -4.93 -0.95
N GLN A 345 -18.84 -5.89 -1.66
CA GLN A 345 -18.60 -7.33 -1.49
C GLN A 345 -17.25 -7.75 -2.07
N ARG A 346 -16.77 -7.02 -3.10
CA ARG A 346 -15.52 -7.30 -3.81
C ARG A 346 -14.65 -6.03 -3.90
N PRO A 347 -14.30 -5.41 -2.76
CA PRO A 347 -13.61 -4.12 -2.74
C PRO A 347 -12.16 -4.21 -3.24
N TYR A 348 -11.64 -5.43 -3.39
CA TYR A 348 -10.31 -5.72 -3.96
C TYR A 348 -10.27 -5.57 -5.49
N LEU A 349 -11.42 -5.48 -6.16
CA LEU A 349 -11.52 -5.26 -7.61
C LEU A 349 -11.69 -3.79 -7.93
N ASN A 350 -11.28 -3.41 -9.14
CA ASN A 350 -11.72 -2.18 -9.76
C ASN A 350 -13.12 -2.32 -10.37
N ALA A 351 -13.73 -1.19 -10.72
CA ALA A 351 -15.02 -1.16 -11.41
C ALA A 351 -15.00 -2.02 -12.68
N TYR A 352 -16.02 -2.87 -12.84
CA TYR A 352 -16.22 -3.76 -13.99
C TYR A 352 -15.10 -4.78 -14.24
N SER A 353 -14.23 -5.00 -13.26
CA SER A 353 -13.12 -5.94 -13.37
C SER A 353 -13.58 -7.37 -13.11
N GLU A 354 -13.14 -8.31 -13.95
CA GLU A 354 -13.41 -9.73 -13.75
C GLU A 354 -12.57 -10.30 -12.59
N ASP A 355 -13.22 -11.08 -11.72
CA ASP A 355 -12.56 -11.77 -10.62
C ASP A 355 -11.94 -13.09 -11.07
N ILE A 356 -10.68 -13.02 -11.51
CA ILE A 356 -9.90 -14.20 -11.92
C ILE A 356 -9.13 -14.83 -10.76
N TYR A 357 -9.20 -14.25 -9.55
CA TYR A 357 -8.29 -14.60 -8.46
C TYR A 357 -8.82 -15.80 -7.67
N THR A 358 -8.03 -16.84 -7.49
CA THR A 358 -8.43 -18.05 -6.75
C THR A 358 -7.63 -18.22 -5.46
N PRO A 359 -8.20 -18.85 -4.42
CA PRO A 359 -7.43 -19.32 -3.26
C PRO A 359 -6.28 -20.27 -3.67
N LEU A 360 -5.23 -20.37 -2.83
CA LEU A 360 -4.07 -21.24 -3.04
C LEU A 360 -4.29 -22.69 -2.59
#